data_AF-A0A735D9S3-F1
#
_entry.id   AF-A0A735D9S3-F1
#
_cell.length_a   1.000
_cell.length_b   1.000
_cell.length_c   1.000
_cell.angle_alpha   90.00
_cell.angle_beta   90.00
_cell.angle_gamma   90.00
#
_symmetry.space_group_name_H-M   'P 1'
#
loop_
_entity.id
_entity.type
_entity.pdbx_description
1 polymer ?
#
loop_
_entity_poly.entity_id
_entity_poly.type
_entity_poly.pdbx_seq_one_letter_code
_entity_poly.pdbx_strand_id
1 'polypeptide(L)'
;VINNGRVHGGDIAFTIRGIMKRPVMELEVHYYNRDIPSVLGMEEDYWLEMSYREAGEGSYVFSGHVKGHPERMLKACAVFLTPLLK
;
A
#
# COMPACT_ATOMS: atom_id res chain seq x y z
N VAL A 1 -2.72 -6.94 5.60
CA VAL A 1 -3.67 -8.08 5.59
C VAL A 1 -4.42 -8.09 4.28
N ILE A 2 -4.53 -9.26 3.65
CA ILE A 2 -5.32 -9.46 2.43
C ILE A 2 -6.41 -10.50 2.73
N ASN A 3 -7.68 -10.17 2.47
CA ASN A 3 -8.81 -11.08 2.65
C ASN A 3 -9.80 -10.90 1.49
N ASN A 4 -10.10 -11.97 0.75
CA ASN A 4 -11.00 -11.94 -0.41
C ASN A 4 -10.69 -10.80 -1.39
N GLY A 5 -9.40 -10.59 -1.67
CA GLY A 5 -8.92 -9.52 -2.54
C GLY A 5 -8.96 -8.11 -1.93
N ARG A 6 -9.49 -7.92 -0.72
CA ARG A 6 -9.44 -6.63 -0.01
C ARG A 6 -8.12 -6.48 0.71
N VAL A 7 -7.55 -5.29 0.63
CA VAL A 7 -6.31 -4.90 1.30
C VAL A 7 -6.67 -4.04 2.50
N HIS A 8 -6.13 -4.40 3.65
CA HIS A 8 -6.16 -3.62 4.88
C HIS A 8 -4.76 -3.58 5.47
N GLY A 9 -4.24 -2.40 5.69
CA GLY A 9 -2.90 -2.21 6.27
C GLY A 9 -2.80 -0.87 6.96
N GLY A 10 -1.60 -0.56 7.39
CA GLY A 10 -1.27 0.68 8.04
C GLY A 10 0.09 0.60 8.69
N ASP A 11 0.51 1.73 9.21
CA ASP A 11 1.71 1.88 10.04
C ASP A 11 1.36 2.76 11.25
N ILE A 12 2.36 3.40 11.85
CA ILE A 12 2.19 4.25 13.03
C ILE A 12 1.44 5.56 12.76
N ALA A 13 1.24 5.96 11.51
CA ALA A 13 0.63 7.23 11.13
C ALA A 13 -0.46 7.15 10.04
N PHE A 14 -0.50 6.05 9.29
CA PHE A 14 -1.40 5.87 8.16
C PHE A 14 -2.22 4.59 8.30
N THR A 15 -3.48 4.64 7.82
CA THR A 15 -4.23 3.42 7.48
C THR A 15 -4.35 3.31 5.97
N ILE A 16 -4.37 2.08 5.46
CA ILE A 16 -4.34 1.79 4.03
C ILE A 16 -5.48 0.80 3.71
N ARG A 17 -6.29 1.12 2.71
CA ARG A 17 -7.39 0.28 2.22
C ARG A 17 -7.36 0.18 0.72
N GLY A 18 -7.81 -0.94 0.17
CA GLY A 18 -7.93 -1.08 -1.27
C GLY A 18 -8.42 -2.45 -1.72
N ILE A 19 -8.34 -2.68 -3.02
CA ILE A 19 -8.74 -3.94 -3.65
C ILE A 19 -7.60 -4.38 -4.57
N MET A 20 -7.15 -5.62 -4.40
CA MET A 20 -6.22 -6.30 -5.28
C MET A 20 -6.82 -6.39 -6.68
N LYS A 21 -6.35 -5.51 -7.58
CA LYS A 21 -6.72 -5.47 -8.99
C LYS A 21 -5.46 -5.51 -9.84
N ARG A 22 -5.52 -6.20 -10.98
CA ARG A 22 -4.46 -6.19 -11.99
C ARG A 22 -4.90 -5.38 -13.22
N PRO A 23 -4.00 -4.65 -13.89
CA PRO A 23 -2.56 -4.54 -13.60
C PRO A 23 -2.21 -3.59 -12.45
N VAL A 24 -3.11 -2.67 -12.11
CA VAL A 24 -2.91 -1.63 -11.09
C VAL A 24 -3.93 -1.79 -9.96
N MET A 25 -3.45 -1.70 -8.73
CA MET A 25 -4.21 -1.65 -7.49
C MET A 25 -4.23 -0.20 -7.00
N GLU A 26 -5.43 0.34 -6.80
CA GLU A 26 -5.61 1.63 -6.13
C GLU A 26 -5.72 1.41 -4.62
N LEU A 27 -4.93 2.15 -3.85
CA LEU A 27 -4.94 2.15 -2.40
C LEU A 27 -5.30 3.53 -1.87
N GLU A 28 -6.34 3.60 -1.05
CA GLU A 28 -6.68 4.78 -0.24
C GLU A 28 -5.78 4.80 0.99
N VAL A 29 -5.09 5.91 1.21
CA VAL A 29 -4.22 6.15 2.36
C VAL A 29 -4.81 7.28 3.20
N HIS A 30 -5.19 6.95 4.42
CA HIS A 30 -5.74 7.90 5.38
C HIS A 30 -4.69 8.25 6.44
N TYR A 31 -4.38 9.53 6.56
CA TYR A 31 -3.30 10.08 7.38
C TYR A 31 -3.83 10.59 8.72
N TYR A 32 -3.85 9.72 9.72
CA TYR A 32 -4.52 9.98 11.00
C TYR A 32 -3.60 10.60 12.06
N ASN A 33 -2.28 10.41 11.98
CA ASN A 33 -1.33 10.97 12.94
C ASN A 33 -0.36 11.95 12.24
N ARG A 34 -0.71 13.23 12.24
CA ARG A 34 0.03 14.28 11.54
C ARG A 34 1.30 14.73 12.25
N ASP A 35 1.57 14.23 13.46
CA ASP A 35 2.83 14.49 14.17
C ASP A 35 4.01 13.70 13.54
N ILE A 36 3.71 12.68 12.74
CA ILE A 36 4.70 11.83 12.07
C ILE A 36 4.65 12.10 10.57
N PRO A 37 5.72 12.64 9.95
CA PRO A 37 5.68 13.06 8.54
C PRO A 37 5.52 11.89 7.57
N SER A 38 4.81 12.13 6.46
CA SER A 38 4.71 11.18 5.35
C SER A 38 6.07 10.96 4.69
N VAL A 39 6.41 9.69 4.44
CA VAL A 39 7.57 9.30 3.61
C VAL A 39 7.49 9.89 2.20
N LEU A 40 6.29 10.19 1.71
CA LEU A 40 6.04 10.76 0.38
C LEU A 40 5.80 12.27 0.42
N GLY A 41 5.99 12.93 1.58
CA GLY A 41 5.76 14.36 1.75
C GLY A 41 4.30 14.79 1.53
N MET A 42 3.35 13.86 1.74
CA MET A 42 1.91 14.17 1.72
C MET A 42 1.50 14.81 3.04
N GLU A 43 0.64 15.83 2.98
CA GLU A 43 0.08 16.53 4.14
C GLU A 43 -1.39 16.17 4.42
N GLU A 44 -2.03 15.49 3.45
CA GLU A 44 -3.44 15.09 3.49
C GLU A 44 -3.57 13.62 3.07
N ASP A 45 -4.80 13.10 3.13
CA ASP A 45 -5.15 11.79 2.59
C ASP A 45 -4.88 11.74 1.09
N TYR A 46 -4.50 10.55 0.60
CA TYR A 46 -4.11 10.40 -0.80
C TYR A 46 -4.37 8.99 -1.32
N TRP A 47 -4.28 8.86 -2.65
CA TRP A 47 -4.42 7.59 -3.34
C TRP A 47 -3.08 7.17 -3.92
N LEU A 48 -2.75 5.89 -3.80
CA LEU A 48 -1.61 5.28 -4.49
C LEU A 48 -2.11 4.43 -5.67
N GLU A 49 -1.42 4.53 -6.80
CA GLU A 49 -1.55 3.63 -7.93
C GLU A 49 -0.36 2.66 -7.93
N MET A 50 -0.59 1.41 -7.52
CA MET A 50 0.46 0.42 -7.27
C MET A 50 0.37 -0.77 -8.21
N SER A 51 1.50 -1.16 -8.79
CA SER A 51 1.69 -2.47 -9.40
C SER A 51 2.34 -3.44 -8.40
N TYR A 52 2.05 -4.73 -8.52
CA TYR A 52 2.67 -5.76 -7.67
C TYR A 52 3.03 -7.01 -8.47
N ARG A 53 4.14 -7.65 -8.07
CA ARG A 53 4.59 -8.93 -8.60
C ARG A 53 5.20 -9.80 -7.51
N GLU A 54 5.10 -11.10 -7.69
CA GLU A 54 5.84 -12.07 -6.88
C GLU A 54 7.34 -11.97 -7.24
N ALA A 55 8.19 -11.97 -6.21
CA ALA A 55 9.64 -11.82 -6.33
C ALA A 55 10.40 -13.05 -5.80
N GLY A 56 9.68 -14.03 -5.25
CA GLY A 56 10.19 -15.26 -4.65
C GLY A 56 9.09 -15.92 -3.83
N GLU A 57 9.35 -17.11 -3.29
CA GLU A 57 8.36 -17.83 -2.49
C GLU A 57 7.83 -16.98 -1.33
N GLY A 58 6.53 -16.66 -1.37
CA GLY A 58 5.86 -15.83 -0.38
C GLY A 58 6.34 -14.37 -0.34
N SER A 59 7.14 -13.91 -1.30
CA SER A 59 7.72 -12.56 -1.33
C SER A 59 7.19 -11.75 -2.48
N TYR A 60 6.82 -10.49 -2.22
CA TYR A 60 6.19 -9.61 -3.19
C TYR A 60 6.87 -8.25 -3.22
N VAL A 61 7.01 -7.70 -4.42
CA VAL A 61 7.49 -6.33 -4.63
C VAL A 61 6.36 -5.49 -5.21
N PHE A 62 6.20 -4.31 -4.63
CA PHE A 62 5.23 -3.30 -5.01
C PHE A 62 5.98 -2.06 -5.51
N SER A 63 5.46 -1.45 -6.55
CA SER A 63 5.97 -0.19 -7.06
C SER A 63 4.85 0.66 -7.64
N GLY A 64 4.87 1.94 -7.35
CA GLY A 64 3.84 2.86 -7.83
C GLY A 64 4.12 4.28 -7.38
N HIS A 65 3.08 5.10 -7.43
CA HIS A 65 3.16 6.52 -7.11
C HIS A 65 1.85 7.03 -6.54
N VAL A 66 1.89 8.24 -5.98
CA VAL A 66 0.68 8.96 -5.57
C VAL A 66 -0.09 9.39 -6.82
N LYS A 67 -1.39 9.10 -6.88
CA LYS A 67 -2.26 9.45 -8.00
C LYS A 67 -2.23 10.96 -8.26
N GLY A 68 -1.96 11.35 -9.51
CA GLY A 68 -1.78 12.75 -9.91
C GLY A 68 -0.38 13.33 -9.62
N HIS A 69 0.50 12.57 -8.95
CA HIS A 69 1.85 12.97 -8.53
C HIS A 69 2.87 11.87 -8.87
N PRO A 70 3.16 11.62 -10.16
CA PRO A 70 4.06 10.54 -10.60
C PRO A 70 5.50 10.68 -10.10
N GLU A 71 5.91 11.88 -9.69
CA GLU A 71 7.20 12.12 -9.05
C GLU A 71 7.30 11.53 -7.64
N ARG A 72 6.16 11.31 -6.96
CA ARG A 72 6.09 10.78 -5.59
C ARG A 72 6.00 9.26 -5.63
N MET A 73 7.14 8.63 -5.90
CA MET A 73 7.26 7.18 -6.08
C MET A 73 7.38 6.43 -4.76
N LEU A 74 6.73 5.27 -4.68
CA LEU A 74 6.86 4.31 -3.58
C LEU A 74 7.32 2.96 -4.11
N LYS A 75 8.32 2.36 -3.45
CA LYS A 75 8.71 0.96 -3.61
C LYS A 75 8.61 0.27 -2.27
N ALA A 76 7.98 -0.89 -2.22
CA ALA A 76 7.80 -1.66 -1.00
C ALA A 76 7.99 -3.15 -1.26
N CYS A 77 8.45 -3.86 -0.23
CA CYS A 77 8.56 -5.31 -0.22
C CYS A 77 7.61 -5.86 0.85
N ALA A 78 6.95 -6.97 0.56
CA ALA A 78 6.15 -7.70 1.53
C ALA A 78 6.56 -9.17 1.55
N VAL A 79 6.46 -9.78 2.72
CA VAL A 79 6.68 -11.22 2.94
C VAL A 79 5.42 -11.80 3.56
N PHE A 80 5.00 -12.96 3.07
CA PHE A 80 3.90 -13.73 3.62
C PHE A 80 4.30 -14.27 5.00
N LEU A 81 3.47 -13.99 6.00
CA LEU A 81 3.73 -14.42 7.38
C LEU A 81 2.92 -15.66 7.76
N THR A 82 1.60 -15.60 7.59
CA THR A 82 0.69 -16.66 8.02
C THR A 82 -0.62 -16.57 7.25
N PRO A 83 -1.31 -17.70 7.01
CA PRO A 83 -2.69 -17.67 6.55
C PRO A 83 -3.62 -17.05 7.60
N LEU A 84 -4.78 -16.58 7.14
CA LEU A 84 -5.87 -16.16 8.03
C LEU A 84 -6.51 -17.36 8.71
N LEU A 85 -7.01 -17.15 9.93
CA LEU A 85 -7.91 -18.11 10.58
C LEU A 85 -9.19 -18.24 9.76
N LYS A 86 -9.69 -19.48 9.67
CA LYS A 86 -10.93 -19.81 8.94
C LYS A 86 -12.16 -19.42 9.75
#